data_AF-A0A3D0DVD0-F1
#
_entry.id   AF-A0A3D0DVD0-F1
#
_cell.length_a   1.000
_cell.length_b   1.000
_cell.length_c   1.000
_cell.angle_alpha   90.00
_cell.angle_beta   90.00
_cell.angle_gamma   90.00
#
_symmetry.space_group_name_H-M   'P 1'
#
loop_
_entity.id
_entity.type
_entity.pdbx_description
1 polymer ?
#
loop_
_entity_poly.entity_id
_entity_poly.type
_entity_poly.pdbx_seq_one_letter_code
_entity_poly.pdbx_strand_id
1 'polypeptide(L)'
;MNTMIARGIAPLMAALLLSACAAPDFKQPAVTVPTAFKEAGAVQTAPDGSRWQPARPAEQQPRGEWWLVFQDARLTALMDE
;
A
#
# COMPACT_ATOMS: atom_id res chain seq x y z
N MET A 1 -30.20 -30.95 -41.32
CA MET A 1 -28.81 -30.75 -40.85
C MET A 1 -28.56 -29.30 -40.41
N ASN A 2 -28.93 -28.28 -41.20
CA ASN A 2 -28.76 -26.85 -40.83
C ASN A 2 -29.43 -26.41 -39.50
N THR A 3 -30.62 -26.93 -39.19
CA THR A 3 -31.36 -26.56 -37.96
C THR A 3 -30.78 -27.14 -36.68
N MET A 4 -29.99 -28.22 -36.76
CA MET A 4 -29.28 -28.78 -35.59
C MET A 4 -28.02 -27.97 -35.26
N ILE A 5 -27.34 -27.44 -36.29
CA ILE A 5 -26.17 -26.57 -36.13
C ILE A 5 -26.59 -25.23 -35.48
N ALA A 6 -27.71 -24.65 -35.91
CA ALA A 6 -28.23 -23.39 -35.35
C ALA A 6 -28.60 -23.46 -33.85
N ARG A 7 -29.05 -24.63 -33.38
CA ARG A 7 -29.44 -24.84 -31.97
C ARG A 7 -28.27 -25.01 -31.02
N GLY A 8 -27.11 -25.43 -31.51
CA GLY A 8 -25.89 -25.61 -30.71
C GLY A 8 -25.11 -24.31 -30.47
N ILE A 9 -25.29 -23.29 -31.32
CA ILE A 9 -24.48 -22.06 -31.29
C ILE A 9 -24.80 -21.19 -30.06
N ALA A 10 -26.08 -21.08 -29.68
CA ALA A 10 -26.52 -20.24 -28.57
C ALA A 10 -25.93 -20.65 -27.20
N PRO A 11 -26.01 -21.93 -26.75
CA PRO A 11 -25.40 -22.33 -25.47
C PRO A 11 -23.87 -22.24 -25.50
N LEU A 12 -23.25 -22.42 -26.68
CA LEU A 12 -21.79 -22.35 -26.85
C LEU A 12 -21.28 -20.91 -26.71
N MET A 13 -22.00 -19.94 -27.30
CA MET A 13 -21.74 -18.51 -27.11
C MET A 13 -21.95 -18.08 -25.66
N ALA A 14 -23.01 -18.57 -24.99
CA ALA A 14 -23.25 -18.27 -23.58
C ALA A 14 -22.11 -18.78 -22.67
N ALA A 15 -21.64 -20.01 -22.90
CA ALA A 15 -20.50 -20.57 -22.16
C ALA A 15 -19.20 -19.76 -22.38
N LEU A 16 -18.98 -19.26 -23.59
CA LEU A 16 -17.80 -18.44 -23.91
C LEU A 16 -17.83 -17.09 -23.18
N LEU A 17 -19.00 -16.42 -23.14
CA LEU A 17 -19.17 -15.15 -22.42
C LEU A 17 -18.98 -15.31 -20.90
N LEU A 18 -19.39 -16.45 -20.32
CA LEU A 18 -19.17 -16.77 -18.90
C LEU A 18 -17.70 -16.96 -18.54
N SER A 19 -16.84 -17.36 -19.50
CA SER A 19 -15.40 -17.53 -19.25
C SER A 19 -14.62 -16.22 -19.12
N ALA A 20 -15.24 -15.08 -19.47
CA ALA A 20 -14.61 -13.76 -19.43
C ALA A 20 -14.62 -13.08 -18.05
N CYS A 21 -15.23 -13.68 -17.03
CA CYS A 21 -15.38 -13.08 -15.69
C CYS A 21 -14.32 -13.50 -14.66
N ALA A 22 -13.17 -14.04 -15.06
CA ALA A 22 -12.10 -14.41 -14.13
C ALA A 22 -10.92 -13.43 -14.21
N ALA A 23 -10.56 -12.84 -13.07
CA ALA A 23 -9.28 -12.16 -12.91
C ALA A 23 -8.19 -13.18 -12.52
N PRO A 24 -6.95 -13.05 -13.02
CA PRO A 24 -5.85 -13.89 -12.57
C PRO A 24 -5.51 -13.60 -11.10
N ASP A 25 -4.89 -14.57 -10.42
CA ASP A 25 -4.39 -14.36 -9.06
C ASP A 25 -3.40 -13.20 -9.02
N PHE A 26 -3.60 -12.28 -8.07
CA PHE A 26 -2.65 -11.20 -7.84
C PHE A 26 -1.34 -11.77 -7.29
N LYS A 27 -0.24 -11.53 -8.03
CA LYS A 27 1.13 -11.84 -7.58
C LYS A 27 1.90 -10.55 -7.41
N GLN A 28 2.20 -10.21 -6.16
CA GLN A 28 3.04 -9.06 -5.86
C GLN A 28 4.45 -9.29 -6.45
N PRO A 29 5.00 -8.35 -7.23
CA PRO A 29 6.35 -8.48 -7.76
C PRO A 29 7.38 -8.59 -6.62
N ALA A 30 8.36 -9.48 -6.79
CA ALA A 30 9.50 -9.52 -5.89
C ALA A 30 10.35 -8.25 -6.11
N VAL A 31 10.54 -7.47 -5.05
CA VAL A 31 11.40 -6.29 -5.07
C VAL A 31 12.65 -6.61 -4.26
N THR A 32 13.81 -6.55 -4.90
CA THR A 32 15.10 -6.69 -4.21
C THR A 32 15.34 -5.43 -3.40
N VAL A 33 15.23 -5.52 -2.08
CA VAL A 33 15.55 -4.44 -1.14
C VAL A 33 16.76 -4.81 -0.30
N PRO A 34 17.61 -3.84 0.09
CA PRO A 34 18.69 -4.11 1.03
C PRO A 34 18.11 -4.50 2.40
N THR A 35 18.86 -5.32 3.15
CA THR A 35 18.44 -5.78 4.49
C THR A 35 18.38 -4.64 5.52
N ALA A 36 19.11 -3.55 5.29
CA ALA A 36 19.11 -2.36 6.12
C ALA A 36 19.47 -1.11 5.30
N PHE A 37 19.07 0.06 5.80
CA PHE A 37 19.56 1.34 5.29
C PHE A 37 21.06 1.50 5.58
N LYS A 38 21.79 2.19 4.68
CA LYS A 38 23.23 2.47 4.86
C LYS A 38 23.55 3.23 6.17
N GLU A 39 22.59 4.00 6.68
CA GLU A 39 22.71 4.80 7.90
C GLU A 39 22.32 4.03 9.18
N ALA A 40 21.95 2.75 9.08
CA ALA A 40 21.56 1.93 10.24
C ALA A 40 22.73 1.55 11.18
N GLY A 41 23.94 2.06 10.90
CA GLY A 41 25.14 1.86 11.69
C GLY A 41 25.27 2.88 12.83
N ALA A 42 26.31 3.72 12.75
CA ALA A 42 26.68 4.63 13.84
C ALA A 42 25.63 5.73 14.06
N VAL A 43 25.28 5.95 15.34
CA VAL A 43 24.52 7.13 15.76
C VAL A 43 25.28 8.38 15.34
N GLN A 44 24.72 9.09 14.36
CA GLN A 44 25.25 10.36 13.89
C GLN A 44 24.96 11.43 14.96
N THR A 45 25.90 12.36 15.15
CA THR A 45 25.66 13.59 15.91
C THR A 45 25.43 14.70 14.89
N ALA A 46 24.28 15.38 14.97
CA ALA A 46 23.98 16.51 14.11
C ALA A 46 24.85 17.73 14.47
N PRO A 47 24.96 18.73 13.58
CA PRO A 47 25.76 19.94 13.84
C PRO A 47 25.34 20.74 15.09
N ASP A 48 24.10 20.57 15.54
CA ASP A 48 23.55 21.18 16.75
C ASP A 48 23.83 20.36 18.03
N GLY A 49 24.57 19.25 17.93
CA GLY A 49 24.90 18.36 19.04
C GLY A 49 23.83 17.32 19.37
N SER A 50 22.69 17.30 18.67
CA SER A 50 21.66 16.28 18.86
C SER A 50 22.13 14.92 18.30
N ARG A 51 21.69 13.82 18.93
CA ARG A 51 22.02 12.45 18.47
C ARG A 51 20.85 11.85 17.70
N TRP A 52 21.14 11.32 16.53
CA TRP A 52 20.17 10.56 15.74
C TRP A 52 19.79 9.27 16.47
N GLN A 53 18.50 8.97 16.52
CA GLN A 53 17.98 7.74 17.13
C GLN A 53 17.24 6.88 16.12
N PRO A 54 17.25 5.54 16.26
CA PRO A 54 16.39 4.68 15.46
C PRO A 54 14.92 5.09 15.60
N ALA A 55 14.24 5.27 14.47
CA ALA A 55 12.81 5.55 14.48
C ALA A 55 12.05 4.34 15.02
N ARG A 56 11.08 4.59 15.91
CA ARG A 56 10.13 3.57 16.35
C ARG A 56 8.91 3.62 15.42
N PRO A 57 8.49 2.49 14.82
CA PRO A 57 7.28 2.45 14.00
C PRO A 57 6.08 3.02 14.75
N ALA A 58 5.33 3.89 14.08
CA ALA A 58 4.19 4.61 14.66
C ALA A 58 2.87 4.22 13.98
N GLU A 59 2.85 3.14 13.20
CA GLU A 59 1.67 2.62 12.49
C GLU A 59 0.43 2.39 13.37
N GLN A 60 0.63 2.18 14.69
CA GLN A 60 -0.46 2.03 15.66
C GLN A 60 -1.10 3.35 16.07
N GLN A 61 -0.48 4.49 15.77
CA GLN A 61 -1.03 5.81 16.10
C GLN A 61 -2.11 6.20 15.08
N PRO A 62 -3.14 6.95 15.50
CA PRO A 62 -4.14 7.49 14.58
C PRO A 62 -3.46 8.36 13.50
N ARG A 63 -3.77 8.09 12.22
CA ARG A 63 -3.24 8.88 11.09
C ARG A 63 -3.96 10.22 10.87
N GLY A 64 -4.95 10.55 11.70
CA GLY A 64 -5.73 11.78 11.62
C GLY A 64 -4.95 12.99 12.11
N GLU A 65 -5.28 13.48 13.31
CA GLU A 65 -4.63 14.64 13.95
C GLU A 65 -3.21 14.29 14.45
N TRP A 66 -2.31 13.99 13.51
CA TRP A 66 -0.94 13.52 13.77
C TRP A 66 -0.14 14.48 14.66
N TRP A 67 -0.50 15.76 14.68
CA TRP A 67 0.18 16.79 15.45
C TRP A 67 -0.07 16.71 16.96
N LEU A 68 -1.14 16.04 17.42
CA LEU A 68 -1.49 15.98 18.84
C LEU A 68 -0.44 15.25 19.70
N VAL A 69 0.35 14.36 19.08
CA VAL A 69 1.45 13.64 19.79
C VAL A 69 2.51 14.58 20.34
N PHE A 70 2.68 15.77 19.75
CA PHE A 70 3.67 16.75 20.18
C PHE A 70 3.23 17.55 21.40
N GLN A 71 1.93 17.50 21.75
CA GLN A 71 1.35 18.27 22.86
C GLN A 71 1.67 19.78 22.76
N ASP A 72 1.78 20.29 21.53
CA ASP A 72 2.09 21.68 21.24
C ASP A 72 0.79 22.44 20.90
N ALA A 73 0.37 23.32 21.81
CA ALA A 73 -0.84 24.12 21.67
C ALA A 73 -0.74 25.13 20.51
N ARG A 74 0.45 25.65 20.20
CA ARG A 74 0.66 26.53 19.06
C ARG A 74 0.55 25.75 17.75
N LEU A 75 1.16 24.56 17.70
CA LEU A 75 1.03 23.68 16.54
C LEU A 75 -0.43 23.30 16.29
N THR A 76 -1.18 23.00 17.35
CA THR A 76 -2.62 22.70 17.25
C THR A 76 -3.39 23.88 16.65
N ALA A 77 -3.18 25.09 17.18
CA ALA A 77 -3.81 26.30 16.65
C ALA A 77 -3.47 26.58 15.17
N LEU A 78 -2.26 26.22 14.72
CA LEU A 78 -1.85 26.36 13.32
C LEU A 78 -2.51 25.34 12.38
N MET A 79 -2.93 24.18 12.89
CA MET A 79 -3.63 23.16 12.09
C MET A 79 -5.14 23.42 12.02
N ASP A 80 -5.69 24.16 13.00
CA ASP A 80 -7.09 24.55 13.09
C ASP A 80 -7.43 25.82 12.27
N GLU A 81 -6.42 26.51 11.72
CA GLU A 81 -6.56 27.69 10.84
C GLU A 81 -6.93 27.29 9.41
#